data_AF-D2EDL1-F1
#
_entry.id   AF-D2EDL1-F1
#
_cell.length_a   1.000
_cell.length_b   1.000
_cell.length_c   1.000
_cell.angle_alpha   90.00
_cell.angle_beta   90.00
_cell.angle_gamma   90.00
#
_symmetry.space_group_name_H-M   'P 1'
#
loop_
_entity.id
_entity.type
_entity.pdbx_description
1 polymer ?
#
loop_
_entity_poly.entity_id
_entity_poly.type
_entity_poly.pdbx_seq_one_letter_code
_entity_poly.pdbx_strand_id
1 'polypeptide(L)'
;GVTRLMKLVYWLVPLPLCPLPVVRGIQLAQGLNFAMAAVKYIRYEQDLGKGKSAVGKPRPWAGLDGLVLAIAALCFIVLVNGAGQDHVQGAQEDEDGEGNNSRSHGGWRSWRRRWASAIAVGGDRVRAGVVFSIIRHPAALRELRAGPSRMRVVHISREAWKQGFIKGAVPQIPLSVLNSVVAVCKLTRDLFPEKESASATSVSVTMGAMNLVGCWFGAMPCCHGAGGLAGQYKFGGRSGACVAALGGLKLALGLVLGSSVLRVLASFPVGLLGVLLLFAGVELAIAARDMSSKAEAFVMLVCTAVSLVGSSAALGFLCGMVAHGLLLLRAWT
;
A
#
# COMPACT_ATOMS: atom_id res chain seq x y z
N GLY A 1 25.29 -4.74 10.92
CA GLY A 1 24.86 -3.65 10.02
C GLY A 1 25.65 -2.39 10.32
N VAL A 2 26.08 -1.68 9.28
CA VAL A 2 27.06 -0.58 9.25
C VAL A 2 26.79 0.58 10.24
N THR A 3 25.56 0.74 10.74
CA THR A 3 25.22 1.82 11.68
C THR A 3 24.95 1.37 13.12
N ARG A 4 24.91 0.05 13.41
CA ARG A 4 24.31 -0.53 14.65
C ARG A 4 22.89 -0.03 14.99
N LEU A 5 22.31 0.89 14.22
CA LEU A 5 20.97 1.45 14.38
C LEU A 5 19.90 0.38 14.23
N MET A 6 20.11 -0.65 13.41
CA MET A 6 19.22 -1.81 13.37
C MET A 6 19.27 -2.61 14.66
N LYS A 7 20.41 -2.77 15.35
CA LYS A 7 20.42 -3.35 16.71
C LYS A 7 19.72 -2.42 17.71
N LEU A 8 19.89 -1.11 17.59
CA LEU A 8 19.17 -0.12 18.39
C LEU A 8 17.67 -0.11 18.08
N VAL A 9 17.23 -0.36 16.86
CA VAL A 9 15.83 -0.51 16.43
C VAL A 9 15.31 -1.89 16.80
N TYR A 10 16.11 -2.96 16.78
CA TYR A 10 15.71 -4.24 17.37
C TYR A 10 15.69 -4.16 18.92
N TRP A 11 16.29 -3.13 19.52
CA TRP A 11 16.37 -2.87 20.97
C TRP A 11 15.45 -1.73 21.46
N LEU A 12 15.03 -0.80 20.59
CA LEU A 12 13.98 0.23 20.78
C LEU A 12 12.64 -0.15 20.14
N VAL A 13 12.68 -0.97 19.09
CA VAL A 13 11.55 -1.69 18.49
C VAL A 13 11.78 -3.21 18.64
N PRO A 14 12.06 -3.73 19.85
CA PRO A 14 11.74 -5.10 20.12
C PRO A 14 10.21 -5.17 20.00
N LEU A 15 9.68 -6.27 19.45
CA LEU A 15 8.26 -6.63 19.53
C LEU A 15 7.56 -6.25 20.87
N PRO A 16 8.23 -6.19 22.04
CA PRO A 16 7.64 -5.65 23.28
C PRO A 16 7.44 -4.12 23.38
N LEU A 17 8.06 -3.24 22.59
CA LEU A 17 7.90 -1.77 22.74
C LEU A 17 6.78 -1.16 21.90
N CYS A 18 6.32 -1.86 20.86
CA CYS A 18 5.13 -1.47 20.12
C CYS A 18 4.23 -2.71 20.00
N PRO A 19 3.27 -2.87 20.91
CA PRO A 19 2.45 -4.07 20.97
C PRO A 19 1.65 -4.21 19.66
N LEU A 20 1.56 -5.44 19.14
CA LEU A 20 0.80 -5.76 17.93
C LEU A 20 -0.60 -5.11 17.89
N PRO A 21 -1.37 -5.07 18.99
CA PRO A 21 -2.64 -4.33 19.06
C PRO A 21 -2.57 -2.87 18.61
N VAL A 22 -1.52 -2.14 18.99
CA VAL A 22 -1.35 -0.72 18.63
C VAL A 22 -1.04 -0.60 17.15
N VAL A 23 -0.18 -1.46 16.60
CA VAL A 23 0.10 -1.49 15.16
C VAL A 23 -1.17 -1.77 14.36
N ARG A 24 -1.91 -2.81 14.75
CA ARG A 24 -3.16 -3.21 14.10
C ARG A 24 -4.22 -2.11 14.23
N GLY A 25 -4.22 -1.35 15.32
CA GLY A 25 -5.08 -0.17 15.49
C GLY A 25 -4.74 0.99 14.54
N ILE A 26 -3.45 1.29 14.35
CA ILE A 26 -3.02 2.29 13.35
C ILE A 26 -3.36 1.82 11.93
N GLN A 27 -3.11 0.56 11.61
CA GLN A 27 -3.49 -0.06 10.33
C GLN A 27 -4.98 0.03 10.08
N LEU A 28 -5.81 -0.31 11.07
CA LEU A 28 -7.26 -0.21 10.98
C LEU A 28 -7.71 1.23 10.73
N ALA A 29 -7.19 2.20 11.49
CA ALA A 29 -7.52 3.60 11.30
C ALA A 29 -7.16 4.11 9.90
N GLN A 30 -6.00 3.72 9.38
CA GLN A 30 -5.56 4.09 8.02
C GLN A 30 -6.41 3.42 6.94
N GLY A 31 -6.71 2.12 7.09
CA GLY A 31 -7.57 1.37 6.18
C GLY A 31 -8.98 1.98 6.11
N LEU A 32 -9.56 2.32 7.27
CA LEU A 32 -10.85 3.00 7.35
C LEU A 32 -10.81 4.41 6.73
N ASN A 33 -9.73 5.17 6.94
CA ASN A 33 -9.55 6.48 6.29
C ASN A 33 -9.51 6.37 4.76
N PHE A 34 -8.80 5.38 4.22
CA PHE A 34 -8.80 5.11 2.78
C PHE A 34 -10.17 4.68 2.28
N ALA A 35 -10.87 3.81 3.00
CA ALA A 35 -12.22 3.39 2.65
C ALA A 35 -13.21 4.58 2.65
N MET A 36 -13.15 5.46 3.64
CA MET A 36 -13.98 6.67 3.69
C MET A 36 -13.66 7.64 2.55
N ALA A 37 -12.38 7.84 2.21
CA ALA A 37 -11.97 8.64 1.07
C ALA A 37 -12.44 8.03 -0.26
N ALA A 38 -12.32 6.72 -0.39
CA ALA A 38 -12.77 5.96 -1.55
C ALA A 38 -14.28 6.09 -1.78
N VAL A 39 -15.10 6.00 -0.73
CA VAL A 39 -16.55 6.22 -0.83
C VAL A 39 -16.85 7.63 -1.36
N LYS A 40 -16.10 8.65 -0.91
CA LYS A 40 -16.24 10.01 -1.45
C LYS A 40 -15.85 10.09 -2.93
N TYR A 41 -14.79 9.38 -3.33
CA TYR A 41 -14.33 9.36 -4.73
C TYR A 41 -15.33 8.66 -5.64
N ILE A 42 -15.99 7.60 -5.17
CA ILE A 42 -17.05 6.90 -5.91
C ILE A 42 -18.30 7.78 -6.03
N ARG A 43 -18.70 8.46 -4.95
CA ARG A 43 -19.99 9.20 -4.90
C ARG A 43 -19.95 10.61 -5.51
N TYR A 44 -18.80 11.29 -5.43
CA TYR A 44 -18.68 12.71 -5.79
C TYR A 44 -17.55 12.92 -6.80
N GLU A 45 -17.70 13.94 -7.65
CA GLU A 45 -16.61 14.39 -8.52
C GLU A 45 -15.46 14.96 -7.68
N GLN A 46 -14.23 14.59 -8.03
CA GLN A 46 -13.02 15.07 -7.36
C GLN A 46 -12.14 15.78 -8.37
N ASP A 47 -11.65 16.95 -8.00
CA ASP A 47 -10.59 17.62 -8.73
C ASP A 47 -9.25 17.29 -8.07
N LEU A 48 -8.57 16.26 -8.60
CA LEU A 48 -7.27 15.79 -8.10
C LEU A 48 -6.19 16.89 -8.18
N GLY A 49 -6.34 17.86 -9.09
CA GLY A 49 -5.38 18.96 -9.28
C GLY A 49 -5.47 20.04 -8.20
N LYS A 50 -6.62 20.18 -7.53
CA LYS A 50 -6.83 21.20 -6.48
C LYS A 50 -6.82 20.64 -5.07
N GLY A 51 -6.69 19.32 -4.90
CA GLY A 51 -6.71 18.66 -3.59
C GLY A 51 -8.00 18.91 -2.80
N LYS A 52 -9.05 19.38 -3.46
CA LYS A 52 -10.35 19.72 -2.88
C LYS A 52 -11.39 18.88 -3.60
N SER A 53 -12.21 18.16 -2.84
CA SER A 53 -13.49 17.68 -3.36
C SER A 53 -14.18 18.84 -4.05
N ALA A 54 -14.78 18.64 -5.22
CA ALA A 54 -15.85 19.54 -5.64
C ALA A 54 -17.00 19.29 -4.66
N VAL A 55 -16.93 19.95 -3.50
CA VAL A 55 -17.83 19.71 -2.37
C VAL A 55 -19.25 19.88 -2.87
N GLY A 56 -19.97 18.75 -2.98
CA GLY A 56 -21.42 18.74 -3.19
C GLY A 56 -21.94 18.42 -4.58
N LYS A 57 -21.12 18.20 -5.64
CA LYS A 57 -21.66 17.70 -6.91
C LYS A 57 -21.71 16.16 -6.95
N PRO A 58 -22.91 15.53 -6.93
CA PRO A 58 -23.03 14.09 -7.08
C PRO A 58 -22.48 13.66 -8.45
N ARG A 59 -21.77 12.55 -8.48
CA ARG A 59 -21.29 11.96 -9.72
C ARG A 59 -22.50 11.55 -10.59
N PRO A 60 -22.50 11.84 -11.90
CA PRO A 60 -23.59 11.42 -12.77
C PRO A 60 -23.72 9.89 -12.81
N TRP A 61 -24.93 9.40 -13.03
CA TRP A 61 -25.20 7.96 -13.09
C TRP A 61 -24.55 7.32 -14.32
N ALA A 62 -24.74 7.93 -15.50
CA ALA A 62 -24.20 7.48 -16.78
C ALA A 62 -22.99 8.32 -17.21
N GLY A 63 -22.09 7.70 -17.98
CA GLY A 63 -20.89 8.34 -18.53
C GLY A 63 -19.62 7.51 -18.32
N LEU A 64 -18.52 7.93 -18.95
CA LEU A 64 -17.21 7.26 -18.87
C LEU A 64 -16.51 7.40 -17.50
N ASP A 65 -17.13 8.16 -16.58
CA ASP A 65 -16.80 8.22 -15.15
C ASP A 65 -18.04 8.09 -14.28
N GLY A 66 -19.12 7.53 -14.83
CA GLY A 66 -20.41 7.47 -14.17
C GLY A 66 -20.38 6.53 -12.97
N LEU A 67 -21.33 6.72 -12.06
CA LEU A 67 -21.53 5.85 -10.90
C LEU A 67 -21.75 4.39 -11.30
N VAL A 68 -22.45 4.13 -12.42
CA VAL A 68 -22.68 2.77 -12.93
C VAL A 68 -21.38 2.05 -13.25
N LEU A 69 -20.40 2.73 -13.86
CA LEU A 69 -19.10 2.15 -14.17
C LEU A 69 -18.33 1.78 -12.89
N ALA A 70 -18.37 2.66 -11.88
CA ALA A 70 -17.74 2.40 -10.59
C ALA A 70 -18.40 1.22 -9.86
N ILE A 71 -19.73 1.14 -9.85
CA ILE A 71 -20.47 0.02 -9.25
C ILE A 71 -20.18 -1.28 -10.02
N ALA A 72 -20.21 -1.26 -11.35
CA ALA A 72 -19.90 -2.42 -12.17
C ALA A 72 -18.47 -2.93 -11.91
N ALA A 73 -17.50 -2.03 -11.78
CA ALA A 73 -16.12 -2.39 -11.43
C ALA A 73 -16.01 -2.94 -10.01
N LEU A 74 -16.73 -2.36 -9.04
CA LEU A 74 -16.81 -2.88 -7.67
C LEU A 74 -17.35 -4.31 -7.68
N CYS A 75 -18.51 -4.54 -8.30
CA CYS A 75 -19.13 -5.87 -8.44
C CYS A 75 -18.18 -6.84 -9.15
N PHE A 76 -17.55 -6.42 -10.25
CA PHE A 76 -16.59 -7.26 -10.97
C PHE A 76 -15.42 -7.68 -10.08
N ILE A 77 -14.82 -6.75 -9.33
CA ILE A 77 -13.69 -7.09 -8.45
C ILE A 77 -14.16 -8.03 -7.33
N VAL A 78 -15.32 -7.78 -6.71
CA VAL A 78 -15.87 -8.70 -5.69
C VAL A 78 -16.12 -10.09 -6.26
N LEU A 79 -16.73 -10.20 -7.44
CA LEU A 79 -17.05 -11.47 -8.08
C LEU A 79 -15.80 -12.24 -8.55
N VAL A 80 -14.79 -11.53 -9.06
CA VAL A 80 -13.57 -12.15 -9.61
C VAL A 80 -12.55 -12.49 -8.54
N ASN A 81 -12.39 -11.64 -7.52
CA ASN A 81 -11.47 -11.91 -6.43
C ASN A 81 -12.09 -12.83 -5.37
N GLY A 82 -13.42 -12.93 -5.32
CA GLY A 82 -14.15 -13.71 -4.32
C GLY A 82 -13.98 -13.16 -2.90
N ALA A 83 -14.83 -13.59 -1.98
CA ALA A 83 -14.70 -13.30 -0.55
C ALA A 83 -13.54 -14.10 0.10
N GLY A 84 -12.34 -14.04 -0.49
CA GLY A 84 -11.17 -14.80 -0.07
C GLY A 84 -10.49 -15.50 -1.23
N GLN A 85 -9.67 -14.78 -1.98
CA GLN A 85 -8.37 -15.33 -2.34
C GLN A 85 -7.40 -14.75 -1.32
N ASP A 86 -6.63 -15.62 -0.67
CA ASP A 86 -5.59 -15.26 0.29
C ASP A 86 -4.63 -14.26 -0.36
N HIS A 87 -4.98 -12.98 -0.29
CA HIS A 87 -4.16 -11.88 -0.71
C HIS A 87 -3.11 -11.70 0.37
N VAL A 88 -2.10 -12.57 0.31
CA VAL A 88 -0.70 -12.37 0.69
C VAL A 88 -0.51 -11.43 1.90
N GLN A 89 -1.22 -11.74 2.98
CA GLN A 89 -0.89 -11.38 4.37
C GLN A 89 -0.74 -12.61 5.26
N GLY A 90 -0.84 -13.84 4.70
CA GLY A 90 -0.44 -15.08 5.38
C GLY A 90 1.03 -15.13 5.82
N ALA A 91 1.78 -14.06 5.63
CA ALA A 91 3.09 -13.90 6.21
C ALA A 91 3.07 -13.54 7.71
N GLN A 92 1.92 -13.32 8.35
CA GLN A 92 1.92 -12.89 9.75
C GLN A 92 1.70 -14.01 10.79
N GLU A 93 1.13 -15.16 10.47
CA GLU A 93 0.90 -16.23 11.46
C GLU A 93 1.00 -17.60 10.79
N ASP A 94 2.02 -18.38 11.16
CA ASP A 94 2.06 -19.85 11.13
C ASP A 94 3.32 -20.23 11.94
N GLU A 95 3.16 -20.29 13.26
CA GLU A 95 3.95 -21.15 14.13
C GLU A 95 3.03 -22.26 14.64
N ASP A 96 3.58 -23.47 14.66
CA ASP A 96 3.10 -24.75 15.22
C ASP A 96 2.21 -25.67 14.36
N GLY A 97 2.81 -26.80 13.95
CA GLY A 97 2.08 -28.00 13.52
C GLY A 97 2.86 -28.93 12.58
N GLU A 98 3.57 -29.92 13.13
CA GLU A 98 4.14 -31.05 12.40
C GLU A 98 3.08 -31.86 11.61
N GLY A 99 3.51 -32.51 10.52
CA GLY A 99 2.94 -33.81 10.16
C GLY A 99 2.36 -34.00 8.75
N ASN A 100 3.22 -34.56 7.90
CA ASN A 100 2.92 -35.68 7.00
C ASN A 100 2.64 -35.44 5.50
N ASN A 101 3.21 -36.38 4.78
CA ASN A 101 3.49 -36.52 3.36
C ASN A 101 2.26 -36.97 2.57
N SER A 102 2.03 -36.42 1.37
CA SER A 102 1.48 -37.20 0.25
C SER A 102 1.71 -36.52 -1.10
N ARG A 103 2.45 -37.23 -1.94
CA ARG A 103 2.67 -36.98 -3.36
C ARG A 103 1.36 -37.10 -4.14
N SER A 104 1.14 -36.27 -5.16
CA SER A 104 0.38 -36.69 -6.35
C SER A 104 0.71 -35.88 -7.61
N HIS A 105 0.93 -36.63 -8.68
CA HIS A 105 1.34 -36.26 -10.02
C HIS A 105 0.27 -35.46 -10.79
N GLY A 106 0.67 -34.32 -11.39
CA GLY A 106 -0.18 -33.56 -12.32
C GLY A 106 0.51 -32.36 -13.01
N GLY A 107 1.84 -32.45 -13.17
CA GLY A 107 2.78 -31.32 -13.09
C GLY A 107 3.09 -30.48 -14.34
N TRP A 108 2.28 -30.44 -15.41
CA TRP A 108 2.66 -29.62 -16.58
C TRP A 108 1.50 -28.92 -17.32
N ARG A 109 0.35 -29.59 -17.48
CA ARG A 109 -0.82 -29.05 -18.20
C ARG A 109 -1.70 -28.11 -17.37
N SER A 110 -1.70 -28.24 -16.05
CA SER A 110 -2.39 -27.31 -15.12
C SER A 110 -1.58 -26.03 -14.90
N TRP A 111 -0.25 -26.18 -14.86
CA TRP A 111 0.70 -25.08 -14.80
C TRP A 111 0.56 -24.21 -16.07
N ARG A 112 0.76 -24.76 -17.28
CA ARG A 112 0.62 -23.98 -18.53
C ARG A 112 -0.72 -23.24 -18.67
N ARG A 113 -1.85 -23.80 -18.20
CA ARG A 113 -3.16 -23.12 -18.23
C ARG A 113 -3.27 -21.99 -17.21
N ARG A 114 -2.73 -22.15 -15.99
CA ARG A 114 -2.64 -21.08 -14.98
C ARG A 114 -1.72 -19.93 -15.41
N TRP A 115 -0.64 -20.23 -16.12
CA TRP A 115 0.28 -19.22 -16.65
C TRP A 115 -0.28 -18.51 -17.88
N ALA A 116 -0.92 -19.24 -18.79
CA ALA A 116 -1.61 -18.64 -19.93
C ALA A 116 -2.78 -17.74 -19.49
N SER A 117 -3.54 -18.11 -18.45
CA SER A 117 -4.60 -17.26 -17.90
C SER A 117 -4.06 -16.09 -17.07
N ALA A 118 -2.94 -16.23 -16.35
CA ALA A 118 -2.35 -15.12 -15.60
C ALA A 118 -1.72 -14.04 -16.51
N ILE A 119 -1.05 -14.46 -17.59
CA ILE A 119 -0.40 -13.54 -18.56
C ILE A 119 -1.45 -12.84 -19.45
N ALA A 120 -2.51 -13.54 -19.87
CA ALA A 120 -3.60 -12.93 -20.62
C ALA A 120 -4.39 -11.91 -19.76
N VAL A 121 -4.73 -12.26 -18.52
CA VAL A 121 -5.65 -11.46 -17.70
C VAL A 121 -4.96 -10.23 -17.07
N GLY A 122 -3.64 -10.21 -16.92
CA GLY A 122 -2.89 -9.03 -16.44
C GLY A 122 -2.69 -7.95 -17.48
N GLY A 123 -2.20 -8.34 -18.66
CA GLY A 123 -1.92 -7.41 -19.76
C GLY A 123 -3.20 -6.79 -20.33
N ASP A 124 -4.27 -7.57 -20.47
CA ASP A 124 -5.53 -7.07 -21.04
C ASP A 124 -6.22 -6.02 -20.18
N ARG A 125 -6.17 -6.10 -18.85
CA ARG A 125 -6.83 -5.13 -17.97
C ARG A 125 -6.11 -3.78 -17.93
N VAL A 126 -4.78 -3.79 -17.90
CA VAL A 126 -3.99 -2.55 -17.94
C VAL A 126 -4.09 -1.90 -19.33
N ARG A 127 -4.00 -2.70 -20.40
CA ARG A 127 -4.23 -2.22 -21.78
C ARG A 127 -5.65 -1.67 -21.93
N ALA A 128 -6.67 -2.36 -21.46
CA ALA A 128 -8.05 -1.89 -21.50
C ALA A 128 -8.22 -0.58 -20.70
N GLY A 129 -7.59 -0.44 -19.53
CA GLY A 129 -7.60 0.80 -18.76
C GLY A 129 -6.94 1.97 -19.48
N VAL A 130 -5.79 1.73 -20.14
CA VAL A 130 -5.09 2.75 -20.95
C VAL A 130 -5.89 3.12 -22.19
N VAL A 131 -6.41 2.13 -22.92
CA VAL A 131 -7.26 2.35 -24.11
C VAL A 131 -8.54 3.09 -23.73
N PHE A 132 -9.19 2.70 -22.63
CA PHE A 132 -10.37 3.40 -22.11
C PHE A 132 -10.07 4.86 -21.74
N SER A 133 -8.93 5.12 -21.11
CA SER A 133 -8.49 6.48 -20.78
C SER A 133 -8.22 7.33 -22.04
N ILE A 134 -7.60 6.73 -23.06
CA ILE A 134 -7.34 7.38 -24.36
C ILE A 134 -8.64 7.69 -25.12
N ILE A 135 -9.59 6.75 -25.15
CA ILE A 135 -10.91 6.94 -25.80
C ILE A 135 -11.70 8.07 -25.12
N ARG A 136 -11.60 8.17 -23.79
CA ARG A 136 -12.33 9.18 -23.02
C ARG A 136 -11.83 10.60 -23.25
N HIS A 137 -10.51 10.78 -23.30
CA HIS A 137 -9.90 12.10 -23.49
C HIS A 137 -8.79 12.02 -24.54
N PRO A 138 -9.14 11.89 -25.85
CA PRO A 138 -8.15 11.91 -26.92
C PRO A 138 -7.38 13.23 -26.98
N ALA A 139 -7.98 14.31 -26.46
CA ALA A 139 -7.32 15.60 -26.24
C ALA A 139 -6.15 15.52 -25.26
N ALA A 140 -6.17 14.62 -24.27
CA ALA A 140 -5.08 14.46 -23.32
C ALA A 140 -3.77 13.98 -23.99
N LEU A 141 -3.87 13.21 -25.09
CA LEU A 141 -2.71 12.84 -25.91
C LEU A 141 -2.15 14.02 -26.71
N ARG A 142 -3.00 14.99 -27.09
CA ARG A 142 -2.60 16.20 -27.82
C ARG A 142 -1.91 17.23 -26.91
N GLU A 143 -2.10 17.12 -25.60
CA GLU A 143 -1.46 17.96 -24.59
C GLU A 143 -0.12 17.42 -24.05
N LEU A 144 0.31 16.25 -24.57
CA LEU A 144 1.63 15.70 -24.29
C LEU A 144 2.68 16.65 -24.86
N ARG A 145 3.63 17.04 -24.01
CA ARG A 145 4.77 17.87 -24.40
C ARG A 145 6.04 17.10 -24.12
N ALA A 146 6.96 17.13 -25.08
CA ALA A 146 8.29 16.62 -24.88
C ALA A 146 9.07 17.54 -23.93
N GLY A 147 9.83 16.94 -23.02
CA GLY A 147 10.75 17.64 -22.14
C GLY A 147 10.60 17.20 -20.67
N PRO A 148 11.70 17.16 -19.92
CA PRO A 148 11.67 16.78 -18.51
C PRO A 148 10.94 17.84 -17.68
N SER A 149 10.32 17.39 -16.58
CA SER A 149 9.76 18.29 -15.58
C SER A 149 10.85 19.17 -14.97
N ARG A 150 10.52 20.43 -14.65
CA ARG A 150 11.42 21.30 -13.88
C ARG A 150 11.64 20.69 -12.49
N MET A 151 12.86 20.26 -12.22
CA MET A 151 13.27 19.80 -10.91
C MET A 151 13.45 21.01 -9.98
N ARG A 152 12.77 21.01 -8.85
CA ARG A 152 12.90 22.06 -7.83
C ARG A 152 13.40 21.41 -6.55
N VAL A 153 14.45 21.99 -5.97
CA VAL A 153 14.86 21.63 -4.61
C VAL A 153 13.86 22.24 -3.63
N VAL A 154 13.24 21.39 -2.81
CA VAL A 154 12.27 21.79 -1.79
C VAL A 154 13.03 22.29 -0.57
N HIS A 155 12.68 23.48 -0.09
CA HIS A 155 13.19 24.02 1.16
C HIS A 155 12.33 23.50 2.33
N ILE A 156 12.93 22.71 3.22
CA ILE A 156 12.24 22.14 4.38
C ILE A 156 12.43 23.08 5.58
N SER A 157 11.36 23.77 6.01
CA SER A 157 11.42 24.60 7.21
C SER A 157 11.53 23.77 8.50
N ARG A 158 12.00 24.39 9.59
CA ARG A 158 12.08 23.73 10.90
C ARG A 158 10.70 23.27 11.38
N GLU A 159 9.67 24.07 11.13
CA GLU A 159 8.29 23.75 11.49
C GLU A 159 7.79 22.55 10.68
N ALA A 160 8.03 22.53 9.37
CA ALA A 160 7.65 21.39 8.52
C ALA A 160 8.37 20.11 8.94
N TRP A 161 9.65 20.22 9.30
CA TRP A 161 10.44 19.09 9.83
C TRP A 161 9.87 18.58 11.14
N LYS A 162 9.58 19.46 12.11
CA LYS A 162 8.98 19.10 13.41
C LYS A 162 7.62 18.43 13.23
N GLN A 163 6.74 19.01 12.40
CA GLN A 163 5.42 18.45 12.13
C GLN A 163 5.54 17.09 11.42
N GLY A 164 6.40 16.96 10.42
CA GLY A 164 6.66 15.72 9.71
C GLY A 164 7.23 14.63 10.61
N PHE A 165 8.14 14.98 11.54
CA PHE A 165 8.69 14.05 12.51
C PHE A 165 7.63 13.54 13.49
N ILE A 166 6.92 14.46 14.17
CA ILE A 166 5.98 14.11 15.24
C ILE A 166 4.71 13.45 14.69
N LYS A 167 4.10 14.03 13.65
CA LYS A 167 2.81 13.55 13.12
C LYS A 167 2.96 12.47 12.06
N GLY A 168 4.09 12.45 11.37
CA GLY A 168 4.39 11.50 10.29
C GLY A 168 5.29 10.37 10.79
N ALA A 169 6.56 10.67 11.04
CA ALA A 169 7.58 9.64 11.27
C ALA A 169 7.28 8.76 12.49
N VAL A 170 6.96 9.34 13.65
CA VAL A 170 6.70 8.58 14.89
C VAL A 170 5.62 7.50 14.71
N PRO A 171 4.38 7.82 14.28
CA PRO A 171 3.35 6.79 14.10
C PRO A 171 3.62 5.87 12.90
N GLN A 172 4.41 6.32 11.92
CA GLN A 172 4.64 5.59 10.67
C GLN A 172 5.82 4.62 10.75
N ILE A 173 6.73 4.75 11.73
CA ILE A 173 7.87 3.84 11.92
C ILE A 173 7.41 2.38 12.08
N PRO A 174 6.51 2.04 13.02
CA PRO A 174 6.08 0.64 13.21
C PRO A 174 5.43 0.07 11.95
N LEU A 175 4.56 0.85 11.32
CA LEU A 175 3.87 0.45 10.11
C LEU A 175 4.84 0.21 8.95
N SER A 176 5.80 1.10 8.75
CA SER A 176 6.77 1.01 7.66
C SER A 176 7.70 -0.18 7.86
N VAL A 177 8.16 -0.41 9.09
CA VAL A 177 8.99 -1.57 9.42
C VAL A 177 8.23 -2.86 9.15
N LEU A 178 6.99 -2.99 9.65
CA LEU A 178 6.24 -4.22 9.49
C LEU A 178 5.79 -4.44 8.03
N ASN A 179 5.14 -3.45 7.41
CA ASN A 179 4.54 -3.62 6.09
C ASN A 179 5.56 -3.53 4.94
N SER A 180 6.65 -2.78 5.12
CA SER A 180 7.58 -2.48 4.02
C SER A 180 8.99 -3.04 4.21
N VAL A 181 9.32 -3.57 5.39
CA VAL A 181 10.58 -4.27 5.64
C VAL A 181 10.33 -5.74 5.94
N VAL A 182 9.63 -6.04 7.04
CA VAL A 182 9.42 -7.42 7.51
C VAL A 182 8.58 -8.21 6.51
N ALA A 183 7.41 -7.70 6.11
CA ALA A 183 6.54 -8.36 5.15
C ALA A 183 7.22 -8.59 3.80
N VAL A 184 8.02 -7.64 3.32
CA VAL A 184 8.80 -7.79 2.07
C VAL A 184 9.88 -8.86 2.21
N CYS A 185 10.62 -8.88 3.34
CA CYS A 185 11.65 -9.88 3.57
C CYS A 185 11.06 -11.29 3.65
N LYS A 186 9.93 -11.44 4.38
CA LYS A 186 9.24 -12.73 4.49
C LYS A 186 8.68 -13.17 3.14
N LEU A 187 7.93 -12.30 2.45
CA LEU A 187 7.38 -12.63 1.14
C LEU A 187 8.48 -12.98 0.12
N THR A 188 9.64 -12.32 0.17
CA THR A 188 10.76 -12.66 -0.71
C THR A 188 11.30 -14.07 -0.44
N ARG A 189 11.39 -14.47 0.85
CA ARG A 189 11.80 -15.82 1.25
C ARG A 189 10.79 -16.88 0.77
N ASP A 190 9.51 -16.59 0.93
CA ASP A 190 8.43 -17.52 0.57
C ASP A 190 8.33 -17.70 -0.96
N LEU A 191 8.50 -16.62 -1.72
CA LEU A 191 8.40 -16.66 -3.19
C LEU A 191 9.69 -17.12 -3.89
N PHE A 192 10.85 -16.93 -3.27
CA PHE A 192 12.16 -17.23 -3.85
C PHE A 192 13.08 -17.96 -2.86
N PRO A 193 12.72 -19.18 -2.42
CA PRO A 193 13.46 -19.92 -1.39
C PRO A 193 14.90 -20.28 -1.81
N GLU A 194 15.14 -20.40 -3.12
CA GLU A 194 16.46 -20.75 -3.68
C GLU A 194 17.41 -19.56 -3.85
N LYS A 195 16.97 -18.33 -3.55
CA LYS A 195 17.79 -17.11 -3.67
C LYS A 195 18.20 -16.58 -2.32
N GLU A 196 19.34 -15.89 -2.27
CA GLU A 196 19.79 -15.23 -1.04
C GLU A 196 18.70 -14.27 -0.53
N SER A 197 18.26 -14.48 0.71
CA SER A 197 17.12 -13.75 1.25
C SER A 197 17.44 -12.29 1.48
N ALA A 198 16.53 -11.40 1.08
CA ALA A 198 16.64 -9.99 1.40
C ALA A 198 16.67 -9.80 2.93
N SER A 199 17.74 -9.18 3.44
CA SER A 199 17.85 -8.89 4.87
C SER A 199 17.09 -7.61 5.22
N ALA A 200 16.45 -7.60 6.39
CA ALA A 200 15.75 -6.43 6.90
C ALA A 200 16.64 -5.18 6.97
N THR A 201 17.94 -5.36 7.25
CA THR A 201 18.91 -4.26 7.22
C THR A 201 19.10 -3.70 5.81
N SER A 202 19.28 -4.54 4.79
CA SER A 202 19.45 -4.09 3.40
C SER A 202 18.19 -3.36 2.89
N VAL A 203 17.01 -3.95 3.15
CA VAL A 203 15.72 -3.34 2.77
C VAL A 203 15.50 -2.01 3.48
N SER A 204 15.82 -1.92 4.78
CA SER A 204 15.69 -0.65 5.54
C SER A 204 16.67 0.42 5.06
N VAL A 205 17.91 0.07 4.75
CA VAL A 205 18.93 1.03 4.28
C VAL A 205 18.55 1.59 2.91
N THR A 206 18.13 0.73 1.97
CA THR A 206 17.68 1.18 0.65
C THR A 206 16.40 2.02 0.74
N MET A 207 15.48 1.67 1.65
CA MET A 207 14.30 2.48 1.95
C MET A 207 14.66 3.86 2.52
N GLY A 208 15.57 3.93 3.49
CA GLY A 208 16.05 5.19 4.03
C GLY A 208 16.73 6.06 2.96
N ALA A 209 17.59 5.45 2.14
CA ALA A 209 18.30 6.15 1.07
C ALA A 209 17.34 6.77 0.03
N MET A 210 16.34 6.02 -0.45
CA MET A 210 15.40 6.55 -1.45
C MET A 210 14.58 7.73 -0.91
N ASN A 211 14.20 7.71 0.37
CA ASN A 211 13.43 8.79 0.99
C ASN A 211 14.30 10.00 1.37
N LEU A 212 15.53 9.76 1.82
CA LEU A 212 16.47 10.83 2.17
C LEU A 212 16.90 11.61 0.93
N VAL A 213 17.06 10.95 -0.21
CA VAL A 213 17.37 11.61 -1.48
C VAL A 213 16.11 12.25 -2.07
N GLY A 214 15.00 11.50 -2.13
CA GLY A 214 13.78 11.93 -2.81
C GLY A 214 13.10 13.15 -2.17
N CYS A 215 13.15 13.30 -0.83
CA CYS A 215 12.44 14.37 -0.14
C CYS A 215 12.89 15.78 -0.57
N TRP A 216 14.17 15.96 -0.90
CA TRP A 216 14.72 17.24 -1.38
C TRP A 216 14.19 17.63 -2.76
N PHE A 217 13.66 16.69 -3.53
CA PHE A 217 13.09 16.92 -4.86
C PHE A 217 11.57 16.88 -4.86
N GLY A 218 10.94 16.89 -3.68
CA GLY A 218 9.48 16.83 -3.54
C GLY A 218 8.89 15.45 -3.85
N ALA A 219 9.70 14.38 -3.80
CA ALA A 219 9.17 13.03 -3.93
C ALA A 219 8.29 12.70 -2.73
N MET A 220 7.15 12.04 -2.99
CA MET A 220 6.33 11.45 -1.95
C MET A 220 7.10 10.30 -1.26
N PRO A 221 6.84 10.03 0.03
CA PRO A 221 7.48 8.92 0.73
C PRO A 221 7.30 7.60 -0.02
N CYS A 222 8.39 6.86 -0.20
CA CYS A 222 8.45 5.60 -0.94
C CYS A 222 8.85 4.45 -0.04
N CYS A 223 8.45 3.23 -0.38
CA CYS A 223 8.84 2.04 0.36
C CYS A 223 8.96 0.83 -0.58
N HIS A 224 9.53 -0.25 -0.08
CA HIS A 224 9.42 -1.54 -0.74
C HIS A 224 8.03 -2.10 -0.43
N GLY A 225 7.21 -2.30 -1.46
CA GLY A 225 5.83 -2.76 -1.28
C GLY A 225 5.70 -4.27 -1.47
N ALA A 226 5.32 -5.00 -0.42
CA ALA A 226 5.05 -6.45 -0.51
C ALA A 226 3.96 -6.77 -1.55
N GLY A 227 2.89 -5.96 -1.59
CA GLY A 227 1.84 -6.10 -2.62
C GLY A 227 2.33 -5.89 -4.04
N GLY A 228 3.29 -4.98 -4.26
CA GLY A 228 3.92 -4.79 -5.57
C GLY A 228 4.73 -6.01 -5.99
N LEU A 229 5.52 -6.58 -5.06
CA LEU A 229 6.26 -7.82 -5.28
C LEU A 229 5.32 -9.01 -5.56
N ALA A 230 4.29 -9.19 -4.75
CA ALA A 230 3.28 -10.24 -4.93
C ALA A 230 2.58 -10.11 -6.29
N GLY A 231 2.21 -8.89 -6.69
CA GLY A 231 1.60 -8.61 -7.99
C GLY A 231 2.51 -9.00 -9.14
N GLN A 232 3.77 -8.56 -9.11
CA GLN A 232 4.77 -8.94 -10.12
C GLN A 232 4.94 -10.46 -10.20
N TYR A 233 5.02 -11.13 -9.04
CA TYR A 233 5.12 -12.59 -9.00
C TYR A 233 3.86 -13.28 -9.56
N LYS A 234 2.66 -12.78 -9.24
CA LYS A 234 1.38 -13.29 -9.76
C LYS A 234 1.30 -13.17 -11.30
N PHE A 235 1.87 -12.13 -11.87
CA PHE A 235 1.96 -11.92 -13.32
C PHE A 235 3.20 -12.57 -13.98
N GLY A 236 3.92 -13.42 -13.24
CA GLY A 236 5.00 -14.23 -13.78
C GLY A 236 6.41 -13.62 -13.70
N GLY A 237 6.57 -12.47 -13.04
CA GLY A 237 7.89 -11.92 -12.71
C GLY A 237 8.67 -12.85 -11.78
N ARG A 238 9.88 -13.23 -12.17
CA ARG A 238 10.75 -14.14 -11.39
C ARG A 238 12.15 -13.58 -11.11
N SER A 239 12.43 -12.37 -11.57
CA SER A 239 13.71 -11.69 -11.36
C SER A 239 13.49 -10.20 -11.13
N GLY A 240 14.49 -9.52 -10.53
CA GLY A 240 14.47 -8.07 -10.36
C GLY A 240 14.43 -7.29 -11.69
N ALA A 241 14.70 -7.95 -12.82
CA ALA A 241 14.66 -7.32 -14.13
C ALA A 241 13.25 -6.77 -14.47
N CYS A 242 12.16 -7.42 -14.04
CA CYS A 242 10.82 -6.89 -14.28
C CYS A 242 10.58 -5.56 -13.52
N VAL A 243 11.09 -5.47 -12.29
CA VAL A 243 11.03 -4.26 -11.47
C VAL A 243 11.92 -3.16 -12.06
N ALA A 244 13.14 -3.51 -12.47
CA ALA A 244 14.07 -2.60 -13.12
C ALA A 244 13.52 -2.05 -14.45
N ALA A 245 12.92 -2.91 -15.28
CA ALA A 245 12.28 -2.50 -16.53
C ALA A 245 11.09 -1.56 -16.28
N LEU A 246 10.25 -1.84 -15.29
CA LEU A 246 9.15 -0.95 -14.91
C LEU A 246 9.66 0.40 -14.38
N GLY A 247 10.72 0.38 -13.56
CA GLY A 247 11.38 1.59 -13.08
C GLY A 247 12.00 2.41 -14.21
N GLY A 248 12.71 1.76 -15.12
CA GLY A 248 13.29 2.37 -16.31
C GLY A 248 12.24 2.97 -17.24
N LEU A 249 11.11 2.28 -17.45
CA LEU A 249 9.99 2.81 -18.23
C LEU A 249 9.40 4.07 -17.57
N LYS A 250 9.18 4.06 -16.25
CA LYS A 250 8.69 5.23 -15.51
C LYS A 250 9.67 6.39 -15.59
N LEU A 251 10.97 6.11 -15.48
CA LEU A 251 12.02 7.12 -15.62
C LEU A 251 12.04 7.71 -17.04
N ALA A 252 11.99 6.88 -18.07
CA ALA A 252 11.93 7.31 -19.46
C ALA A 252 10.68 8.18 -19.73
N LEU A 253 9.51 7.76 -19.24
CA LEU A 253 8.28 8.57 -19.33
C LEU A 253 8.44 9.92 -18.63
N GLY A 254 9.03 9.94 -17.44
CA GLY A 254 9.28 11.18 -16.70
C GLY A 254 10.30 12.12 -17.36
N LEU A 255 11.32 11.59 -18.02
CA LEU A 255 12.34 12.39 -18.71
C LEU A 255 11.86 12.89 -20.08
N VAL A 256 11.13 12.05 -20.83
CA VAL A 256 10.67 12.37 -22.19
C VAL A 256 9.43 13.24 -22.16
N LEU A 257 8.46 12.97 -21.28
CA LEU A 257 7.15 13.64 -21.28
C LEU A 257 6.94 14.55 -20.06
N GLY A 258 7.77 14.44 -19.03
CA GLY A 258 7.71 15.31 -17.86
C GLY A 258 6.34 15.31 -17.19
N SER A 259 5.88 16.51 -16.83
CA SER A 259 4.61 16.72 -16.12
C SER A 259 3.40 16.57 -17.03
N SER A 260 3.58 16.46 -18.36
CA SER A 260 2.47 16.27 -19.28
C SER A 260 1.82 14.89 -19.15
N VAL A 261 2.59 13.87 -18.72
CA VAL A 261 2.05 12.55 -18.33
C VAL A 261 1.01 12.66 -17.21
N LEU A 262 1.19 13.59 -16.27
CA LEU A 262 0.23 13.77 -15.18
C LEU A 262 -1.15 14.22 -15.68
N ARG A 263 -1.24 14.90 -16.83
CA ARG A 263 -2.54 15.29 -17.42
C ARG A 263 -3.30 14.09 -17.97
N VAL A 264 -2.58 13.16 -18.59
CA VAL A 264 -3.15 11.88 -19.04
C VAL A 264 -3.57 11.05 -17.83
N LEU A 265 -2.74 10.96 -16.79
CA LEU A 265 -3.08 10.24 -15.56
C LEU A 265 -4.25 10.90 -14.79
N ALA A 266 -4.36 12.22 -14.81
CA ALA A 266 -5.49 12.95 -14.21
C ALA A 266 -6.81 12.74 -14.97
N SER A 267 -6.75 12.28 -16.21
CA SER A 267 -7.93 11.90 -17.01
C SER A 267 -8.46 10.50 -16.67
N PHE A 268 -7.77 9.76 -15.79
CA PHE A 268 -8.19 8.44 -15.36
C PHE A 268 -9.48 8.54 -14.52
N PRO A 269 -10.46 7.65 -14.72
CA PRO A 269 -11.74 7.69 -14.01
C PRO A 269 -11.55 7.63 -12.49
N VAL A 270 -11.86 8.74 -11.83
CA VAL A 270 -11.74 8.89 -10.38
C VAL A 270 -12.65 7.88 -9.66
N GLY A 271 -13.78 7.51 -10.27
CA GLY A 271 -14.67 6.49 -9.70
C GLY A 271 -13.96 5.13 -9.58
N LEU A 272 -13.20 4.73 -10.61
CA LEU A 272 -12.41 3.49 -10.57
C LEU A 272 -11.24 3.59 -9.59
N LEU A 273 -10.57 4.75 -9.49
CA LEU A 273 -9.55 4.97 -8.45
C LEU A 273 -10.15 4.82 -7.05
N GLY A 274 -11.37 5.35 -6.84
CA GLY A 274 -12.12 5.17 -5.61
C GLY A 274 -12.38 3.69 -5.32
N VAL A 275 -12.82 2.90 -6.30
CA VAL A 275 -13.02 1.45 -6.11
C VAL A 275 -11.71 0.75 -5.73
N LEU A 276 -10.60 1.03 -6.43
CA LEU A 276 -9.30 0.43 -6.11
C LEU A 276 -8.81 0.83 -4.71
N LEU A 277 -9.00 2.10 -4.32
CA LEU A 277 -8.67 2.61 -2.99
C LEU A 277 -9.55 1.98 -1.91
N LEU A 278 -10.82 1.68 -2.21
CA LEU A 278 -11.74 1.00 -1.29
C LEU A 278 -11.21 -0.39 -0.97
N PHE A 279 -10.86 -1.18 -1.98
CA PHE A 279 -10.29 -2.51 -1.78
C PHE A 279 -8.99 -2.46 -0.99
N ALA A 280 -8.06 -1.56 -1.34
CA ALA A 280 -6.81 -1.40 -0.60
C ALA A 280 -7.04 -0.99 0.86
N GLY A 281 -8.02 -0.10 1.11
CA GLY A 281 -8.40 0.31 2.46
C GLY A 281 -9.04 -0.81 3.29
N VAL A 282 -9.94 -1.58 2.68
CA VAL A 282 -10.59 -2.74 3.32
C VAL A 282 -9.58 -3.86 3.59
N GLU A 283 -8.71 -4.17 2.64
CA GLU A 283 -7.65 -5.17 2.81
C GLU A 283 -6.71 -4.80 3.96
N LEU A 284 -6.35 -3.52 4.09
CA LEU A 284 -5.58 -3.02 5.22
C LEU A 284 -6.37 -3.08 6.55
N ALA A 285 -7.69 -2.85 6.52
CA ALA A 285 -8.54 -2.90 7.71
C ALA A 285 -8.81 -4.33 8.20
N ILE A 286 -8.87 -5.32 7.29
CA ILE A 286 -9.08 -6.74 7.63
C ILE A 286 -7.96 -7.27 8.54
N ALA A 287 -6.77 -6.69 8.46
CA ALA A 287 -5.67 -6.98 9.39
C ALA A 287 -6.09 -6.89 10.86
N ALA A 288 -7.10 -6.08 11.21
CA ALA A 288 -7.60 -5.97 12.59
C ALA A 288 -8.34 -7.22 13.11
N ARG A 289 -8.70 -8.16 12.23
CA ARG A 289 -9.38 -9.41 12.61
C ARG A 289 -8.49 -10.30 13.48
N ASP A 290 -7.18 -10.24 13.26
CA ASP A 290 -6.22 -11.15 13.88
C ASP A 290 -5.80 -10.61 15.26
N MET A 291 -6.72 -10.71 16.24
CA MET A 291 -6.48 -10.35 17.65
C MET A 291 -6.67 -11.56 18.55
N SER A 292 -5.68 -11.86 19.39
CA SER A 292 -5.65 -13.08 20.19
C SER A 292 -6.51 -12.98 21.46
N SER A 293 -6.77 -11.77 21.96
CA SER A 293 -7.52 -11.56 23.21
C SER A 293 -8.42 -10.33 23.20
N LYS A 294 -9.38 -10.29 24.13
CA LYS A 294 -10.24 -9.11 24.36
C LYS A 294 -9.45 -7.88 24.76
N ALA A 295 -8.37 -8.05 25.53
CA ALA A 295 -7.49 -6.96 25.97
C ALA A 295 -6.76 -6.34 24.79
N GLU A 296 -6.24 -7.17 23.88
CA GLU A 296 -5.62 -6.75 22.63
C GLU A 296 -6.62 -6.03 21.71
N ALA A 297 -7.81 -6.61 21.52
CA ALA A 297 -8.86 -5.97 20.73
C ALA A 297 -9.27 -4.60 21.32
N PHE A 298 -9.34 -4.47 22.64
CA PHE A 298 -9.63 -3.20 23.30
C PHE A 298 -8.57 -2.13 22.99
N VAL A 299 -7.28 -2.46 23.13
CA VAL A 299 -6.18 -1.53 22.82
C VAL A 299 -6.22 -1.11 21.35
N MET A 300 -6.42 -2.07 20.45
CA MET A 300 -6.54 -1.84 19.01
C MET A 300 -7.69 -0.88 18.68
N LEU A 301 -8.87 -1.09 19.26
CA LEU A 301 -10.05 -0.25 19.05
C LEU A 301 -9.88 1.16 19.62
N VAL A 302 -9.29 1.31 20.83
CA VAL A 302 -8.98 2.61 21.42
C VAL A 302 -7.99 3.38 20.54
N CYS A 303 -6.91 2.73 20.11
CA CYS A 303 -5.91 3.29 19.20
C CYS A 303 -6.55 3.77 17.88
N THR A 304 -7.47 2.96 17.35
CA THR A 304 -8.21 3.27 16.12
C THR A 304 -9.11 4.50 16.30
N ALA A 305 -9.94 4.49 17.35
CA ALA A 305 -10.92 5.54 17.59
C ALA A 305 -10.25 6.92 17.77
N VAL A 306 -9.18 6.98 18.55
CA VAL A 306 -8.42 8.23 18.77
C VAL A 306 -7.72 8.68 17.49
N SER A 307 -7.17 7.74 16.70
CA SER A 307 -6.53 8.05 15.42
C SER A 307 -7.51 8.67 14.42
N LEU A 308 -8.76 8.19 14.37
CA LEU A 308 -9.80 8.69 13.47
C LEU A 308 -10.38 10.03 13.92
N VAL A 309 -10.77 10.16 15.20
CA VAL A 309 -11.43 11.37 15.72
C VAL A 309 -10.44 12.52 15.85
N GLY A 310 -9.22 12.25 16.32
CA GLY A 310 -8.18 13.26 16.51
C GLY A 310 -7.44 13.66 15.22
N SER A 311 -7.74 13.03 14.08
CA SER A 311 -7.01 13.18 12.81
C SER A 311 -5.48 13.09 13.00
N SER A 312 -5.03 12.31 13.98
CA SER A 312 -3.63 12.23 14.40
C SER A 312 -3.29 10.80 14.78
N ALA A 313 -2.64 10.10 13.85
CA ALA A 313 -2.10 8.77 14.09
C ALA A 313 -1.12 8.75 15.29
N ALA A 314 -0.41 9.86 15.52
CA ALA A 314 0.48 10.02 16.66
C ALA A 314 -0.28 9.99 18.01
N LEU A 315 -1.46 10.63 18.08
CA LEU A 315 -2.28 10.59 19.29
C LEU A 315 -2.86 9.21 19.54
N GLY A 316 -3.38 8.54 18.50
CA GLY A 316 -3.90 7.19 18.67
C GLY A 316 -2.81 6.17 19.01
N PHE A 317 -1.60 6.32 18.45
CA PHE A 317 -0.44 5.54 18.86
C PHE A 317 -0.14 5.71 20.35
N LEU A 318 -0.04 6.96 20.81
CA LEU A 318 0.25 7.27 22.22
C LEU A 318 -0.83 6.72 23.16
N CYS A 319 -2.11 6.96 22.86
CA CYS A 319 -3.22 6.45 23.67
C CYS A 319 -3.27 4.93 23.69
N GLY A 320 -2.99 4.26 22.56
CA GLY A 320 -2.89 2.82 22.49
C GLY A 320 -1.74 2.25 23.34
N MET A 321 -0.57 2.90 23.31
CA MET A 321 0.58 2.55 24.15
C MET A 321 0.24 2.65 25.65
N VAL A 322 -0.41 3.75 26.05
CA VAL A 322 -0.85 3.94 27.45
C VAL A 322 -1.87 2.88 27.85
N ALA A 323 -2.88 2.62 27.01
CA ALA A 323 -3.90 1.61 27.28
C ALA A 323 -3.30 0.21 27.44
N HIS A 324 -2.34 -0.16 26.57
CA HIS A 324 -1.63 -1.43 26.68
C HIS A 324 -0.82 -1.51 27.98
N GLY A 325 -0.06 -0.47 28.33
CA GLY A 325 0.72 -0.42 29.56
C GLY A 325 -0.14 -0.58 30.82
N LEU A 326 -1.32 0.07 30.86
CA LEU A 326 -2.25 -0.06 31.99
C LEU A 326 -2.81 -1.48 32.11
N LEU A 327 -3.10 -2.16 31.00
CA LEU A 327 -3.57 -3.55 31.02
C LEU A 327 -2.48 -4.53 31.45
N LEU A 328 -1.22 -4.28 31.05
CA LEU A 328 -0.08 -5.06 31.54
C LEU A 328 0.09 -4.88 33.05
N LEU A 329 0.03 -3.64 33.56
CA LEU A 329 0.11 -3.37 34.99
C LEU A 329 -1.00 -4.09 35.77
N ARG A 330 -2.24 -4.07 35.26
CA ARG A 330 -3.37 -4.79 35.87
C ARG A 330 -3.18 -6.31 35.86
N ALA A 331 -2.55 -6.87 34.82
CA ALA A 331 -2.30 -8.31 34.76
C ALA A 331 -1.16 -8.76 35.69
N TRP A 332 -0.30 -7.82 36.10
CA TRP A 332 0.80 -8.05 37.03
C TRP A 332 0.40 -7.91 38.51
N THR A 333 -0.68 -7.17 38.80
CA THR A 333 -1.25 -6.99 40.15
C THR A 333 -2.34 -8.02 40.44
#